data_AF-A0A366HMU6-F1
#
_entry.id   AF-A0A366HMU6-F1
#
_cell.length_a   1.000
_cell.length_b   1.000
_cell.length_c   1.000
_cell.angle_alpha   90.00
_cell.angle_beta   90.00
_cell.angle_gamma   90.00
#
_symmetry.space_group_name_H-M   'P 1'
#
loop_
_entity.id
_entity.type
_entity.pdbx_description
1 polymer ?
#
loop_
_entity_poly.entity_id
_entity_poly.type
_entity_poly.pdbx_seq_one_letter_code
_entity_poly.pdbx_strand_id
1 'polypeptide(L)'
;MKTILTTLACLAFALVTASADDKKTTTTTTTYGSGTITEYTPGTTFVLKETAGPVTYKYGDSVTYVTKSGTVLTEEQVKTRIKVGVPARVYYTPAGETKTITKVEVDD
;
A
#
# COMPACT_ATOMS: atom_id res chain seq x y z
N MET A 1 30.52 16.13 19.34
CA MET A 1 29.15 16.56 19.01
C MET A 1 28.44 15.30 18.51
N LYS A 2 27.73 14.51 19.35
CA LYS A 2 26.25 14.50 19.57
C LYS A 2 25.51 14.49 18.21
N THR A 3 24.75 13.47 17.76
CA THR A 3 23.90 12.39 18.35
C THR A 3 23.58 11.36 17.24
N ILE A 4 23.72 10.03 17.42
CA ILE A 4 22.70 9.00 17.76
C ILE A 4 21.46 8.93 16.83
N LEU A 5 21.02 7.67 16.53
CA LEU A 5 19.75 7.15 15.95
C LEU A 5 19.84 6.78 14.44
N THR A 6 19.49 5.60 13.94
CA THR A 6 18.63 4.53 14.47
C THR A 6 18.96 3.19 13.79
N THR A 7 19.16 2.18 14.63
CA THR A 7 19.15 0.74 14.33
C THR A 7 17.95 0.31 13.49
N LEU A 8 18.21 -0.35 12.36
CA LEU A 8 17.25 -1.27 11.71
C LEU A 8 17.84 -2.67 11.76
N ALA A 9 17.73 -3.28 12.95
CA ALA A 9 18.04 -4.68 13.19
C ALA A 9 16.74 -5.47 13.18
N CYS A 10 16.59 -6.39 12.21
CA CYS A 10 15.69 -7.55 12.23
C CYS A 10 15.84 -8.24 10.86
N LEU A 11 16.03 -9.54 10.70
CA LEU A 11 16.39 -10.65 11.58
C LEU A 11 16.62 -11.85 10.63
N ALA A 12 17.56 -12.72 10.97
CA ALA A 12 17.73 -14.09 10.44
C ALA A 12 18.07 -14.28 8.95
N PHE A 13 19.38 -14.35 8.66
CA PHE A 13 19.91 -15.13 7.55
C PHE A 13 19.89 -16.61 7.96
N ALA A 14 18.78 -17.31 7.71
CA ALA A 14 18.75 -18.76 7.75
C ALA A 14 19.19 -19.29 6.39
N LEU A 15 20.47 -19.67 6.27
CA LEU A 15 20.96 -20.49 5.16
C LEU A 15 20.35 -21.89 5.31
N VAL A 16 19.18 -22.09 4.72
CA VAL A 16 18.59 -23.42 4.56
C VAL A 16 19.14 -24.03 3.28
N THR A 17 19.99 -25.04 3.41
CA THR A 17 20.41 -25.88 2.28
C THR A 17 19.33 -26.92 2.05
N ALA A 18 18.38 -26.62 1.16
CA ALA A 18 17.35 -27.56 0.73
C ALA A 18 17.32 -27.63 -0.80
N SER A 19 17.59 -28.83 -1.31
CA SER A 19 17.51 -29.20 -2.72
C SER A 19 16.05 -29.27 -3.19
N ALA A 20 15.85 -29.05 -4.49
CA ALA A 20 14.66 -29.34 -5.32
C ALA A 20 13.53 -28.28 -5.41
N ASP A 21 13.03 -28.19 -6.65
CA ASP A 21 11.94 -27.41 -7.22
C ASP A 21 12.14 -25.89 -7.40
N ASP A 22 12.11 -25.46 -8.67
CA ASP A 22 12.01 -24.08 -9.16
C ASP A 22 10.70 -23.38 -8.72
N LYS A 23 10.39 -23.38 -7.42
CA LYS A 23 9.49 -22.40 -6.84
C LYS A 23 10.23 -21.09 -6.73
N LYS A 24 10.13 -20.27 -7.77
CA LYS A 24 10.46 -18.84 -7.73
C LYS A 24 9.68 -18.22 -6.56
N THR A 25 10.31 -18.18 -5.40
CA THR A 25 9.77 -17.56 -4.19
C THR A 25 9.81 -16.06 -4.44
N THR A 26 8.73 -15.56 -5.06
CA THR A 26 8.58 -14.14 -5.33
C THR A 26 8.28 -13.48 -4.00
N THR A 27 9.32 -12.93 -3.38
CA THR A 27 9.19 -12.13 -2.18
C THR A 27 8.59 -10.79 -2.60
N THR A 28 7.26 -10.69 -2.59
CA THR A 28 6.56 -9.44 -2.89
C THR A 28 6.64 -8.53 -1.67
N THR A 29 7.63 -7.65 -1.64
CA THR A 29 7.70 -6.56 -0.68
C THR A 29 6.50 -5.65 -0.90
N THR A 30 5.52 -5.71 -0.01
CA THR A 30 4.34 -4.85 -0.05
C THR A 30 4.62 -3.59 0.75
N THR A 31 4.70 -2.45 0.06
CA THR A 31 4.76 -1.14 0.73
C THR A 31 3.34 -0.59 0.81
N TYR A 32 2.95 -0.08 1.97
CA TYR A 32 1.63 0.50 2.17
C TYR A 32 1.71 1.83 2.93
N GLY A 33 0.82 2.74 2.56
CA GLY A 33 0.49 3.95 3.32
C GLY A 33 -0.89 3.81 3.93
N SER A 34 -1.10 4.39 5.10
CA SER A 34 -2.39 4.36 5.80
C SER A 34 -2.76 5.73 6.31
N GLY A 35 -4.03 6.10 6.16
CA GLY A 35 -4.50 7.41 6.55
C GLY A 35 -5.95 7.63 6.20
N THR A 36 -6.39 8.89 6.26
CA THR A 36 -7.75 9.29 5.89
C THR A 36 -7.75 9.85 4.48
N ILE A 37 -8.69 9.43 3.64
CA ILE A 37 -8.85 9.97 2.30
C ILE A 37 -9.25 11.45 2.40
N THR A 38 -8.45 12.35 1.83
CA THR A 38 -8.78 13.78 1.76
C THR A 38 -9.28 14.19 0.38
N GLU A 39 -8.82 13.49 -0.66
CA GLU A 39 -9.24 13.73 -2.04
C GLU A 39 -9.32 12.40 -2.78
N TYR A 40 -10.41 12.20 -3.50
CA TYR A 40 -10.68 10.98 -4.23
C TYR A 40 -11.34 11.29 -5.57
N THR A 41 -10.59 11.03 -6.64
CA THR A 41 -11.09 11.02 -8.01
C THR A 41 -10.65 9.70 -8.64
N PRO A 42 -11.55 8.71 -8.76
CA PRO A 42 -11.20 7.40 -9.29
C PRO A 42 -10.50 7.51 -10.64
N GLY A 43 -9.31 6.90 -10.76
CA GLY A 43 -8.50 6.93 -11.99
C GLY A 43 -7.68 8.20 -12.22
N THR A 44 -7.77 9.22 -11.35
CA THR A 44 -7.01 10.46 -11.51
C THR A 44 -6.14 10.78 -10.29
N THR A 45 -6.77 10.97 -9.13
CA THR A 45 -6.10 11.49 -7.93
C THR A 45 -6.56 10.74 -6.69
N PHE A 46 -5.61 10.33 -5.85
CA PHE A 46 -5.88 9.73 -4.54
C PHE A 46 -4.95 10.36 -3.51
N VAL A 47 -5.49 11.11 -2.56
CA VAL A 47 -4.70 11.78 -1.51
C VAL A 47 -5.11 11.24 -0.15
N LEU A 48 -4.13 10.78 0.62
CA LEU A 48 -4.32 10.40 2.02
C LEU A 48 -3.66 11.43 2.90
N LYS A 49 -4.36 11.80 3.95
CA LYS A 49 -3.74 12.40 5.13
C LYS A 49 -3.15 11.28 5.98
N GLU A 50 -1.85 11.09 5.85
CA GLU A 50 -1.07 10.20 6.70
C GLU A 50 -0.54 10.96 7.92
N THR A 51 0.06 10.24 8.87
CA THR A 51 0.65 10.84 10.07
C THR A 51 1.78 11.83 9.74
N ALA A 52 2.53 11.57 8.66
CA ALA A 52 3.61 12.44 8.20
C ALA A 52 3.12 13.67 7.41
N GLY A 53 1.85 13.68 6.98
CA GLY A 53 1.27 14.72 6.14
C GLY A 53 0.41 14.17 5.00
N PRO A 54 -0.13 15.06 4.15
CA PRO A 54 -0.85 14.64 2.95
C PRO A 54 0.11 14.02 1.93
N VAL A 55 -0.22 12.81 1.48
CA VAL A 55 0.53 12.07 0.46
C VAL A 55 -0.36 11.84 -0.74
N THR A 56 0.12 12.27 -1.91
CA THR A 56 -0.55 12.06 -3.19
C THR A 56 -0.04 10.79 -3.85
N TYR A 57 -0.98 9.97 -4.28
CA TYR A 57 -0.73 8.72 -4.97
C TYR A 57 -1.19 8.80 -6.42
N LYS A 58 -0.48 8.08 -7.30
CA LYS A 58 -0.82 7.93 -8.72
C LYS A 58 -1.48 6.57 -8.95
N TYR A 59 -2.52 6.55 -9.75
CA TYR A 59 -3.13 5.30 -10.19
C TYR A 59 -2.17 4.53 -11.11
N GLY A 60 -1.95 3.25 -10.81
CA GLY A 60 -1.35 2.34 -11.77
C GLY A 60 -2.36 1.87 -12.82
N ASP A 61 -1.89 1.09 -13.80
CA ASP A 61 -2.72 0.55 -14.87
C ASP A 61 -3.84 -0.36 -14.34
N SER A 62 -3.60 -1.03 -13.22
CA SER A 62 -4.56 -1.91 -12.58
C SER A 62 -4.53 -1.69 -11.07
N VAL A 63 -5.66 -1.26 -10.52
CA VAL A 63 -5.85 -1.06 -9.09
C VAL A 63 -6.94 -1.99 -8.59
N THR A 64 -6.58 -2.87 -7.66
CA THR A 64 -7.55 -3.75 -7.00
C THR A 64 -8.09 -3.07 -5.75
N TYR A 65 -9.40 -2.99 -5.63
CA TYR A 65 -10.06 -2.48 -4.42
C TYR A 65 -10.54 -3.64 -3.57
N VAL A 66 -10.17 -3.64 -2.30
CA VAL A 66 -10.56 -4.68 -1.34
C VAL A 66 -11.08 -4.07 -0.05
N THR A 67 -11.91 -4.81 0.65
CA THR A 67 -12.18 -4.56 2.06
C THR A 67 -11.01 -5.05 2.91
N LYS A 68 -10.96 -4.62 4.17
CA LYS A 68 -10.05 -5.20 5.17
C LYS A 68 -10.22 -6.70 5.41
N SER A 69 -11.40 -7.25 5.11
CA SER A 69 -11.65 -8.70 5.13
C SER A 69 -11.10 -9.42 3.88
N GLY A 70 -10.56 -8.70 2.90
CA GLY A 70 -10.02 -9.25 1.65
C GLY A 70 -11.06 -9.46 0.54
N THR A 71 -12.29 -8.96 0.72
CA THR A 71 -13.34 -9.03 -0.30
C THR A 71 -13.08 -7.98 -1.38
N VAL A 72 -13.04 -8.40 -2.65
CA VAL A 72 -12.89 -7.47 -3.78
C VAL A 72 -14.17 -6.65 -3.92
N LEU A 73 -14.02 -5.33 -4.01
CA LEU A 73 -15.13 -4.40 -4.19
C LEU A 73 -15.51 -4.27 -5.67
N THR A 74 -16.81 -4.22 -5.96
CA THR A 74 -17.32 -3.82 -7.28
C THR A 74 -17.23 -2.31 -7.47
N GLU A 75 -17.36 -1.82 -8.71
CA GLU A 75 -17.30 -0.38 -9.00
C GLU A 75 -18.34 0.44 -8.22
N GLU A 76 -19.55 -0.11 -8.04
CA GLU A 76 -20.60 0.53 -7.24
C GLU A 76 -20.21 0.64 -5.76
N GLN A 77 -19.60 -0.42 -5.22
CA GLN A 77 -19.11 -0.42 -3.84
C GLN A 77 -17.93 0.54 -3.67
N VAL A 78 -17.04 0.62 -4.66
CA VAL A 78 -15.92 1.57 -4.66
C VAL A 78 -16.45 3.00 -4.57
N LYS A 79 -17.43 3.39 -5.40
CA LYS A 79 -18.01 4.74 -5.39
C LYS A 79 -18.74 5.09 -4.09
N THR A 80 -19.35 4.09 -3.44
CA THR A 80 -20.15 4.31 -2.22
C THR A 80 -19.31 4.26 -0.94
N ARG A 81 -18.29 3.42 -0.90
CA ARG A 81 -17.44 3.21 0.28
C ARG A 81 -16.19 4.08 0.29
N ILE A 82 -15.60 4.34 -0.88
CA ILE A 82 -14.40 5.17 -1.00
C ILE A 82 -14.83 6.62 -1.15
N LYS A 83 -14.77 7.36 -0.04
CA LYS A 83 -15.13 8.78 0.03
C LYS A 83 -14.19 9.53 0.96
N VAL A 84 -14.15 10.84 0.78
CA VAL A 84 -13.39 11.74 1.66
C VAL A 84 -13.85 11.54 3.12
N GLY A 85 -12.88 11.47 4.03
CA GLY A 85 -13.11 11.21 5.46
C GLY A 85 -13.06 9.74 5.87
N VAL A 86 -13.03 8.79 4.91
CA VAL A 86 -12.93 7.36 5.22
C VAL A 86 -11.45 6.96 5.42
N PRO A 87 -11.14 6.15 6.45
CA PRO A 87 -9.81 5.56 6.59
C PRO A 87 -9.56 4.52 5.50
N ALA A 88 -8.39 4.61 4.87
CA ALA A 88 -7.96 3.69 3.83
C ALA A 88 -6.49 3.35 3.96
N ARG A 89 -6.12 2.21 3.39
CA ARG A 89 -4.76 1.72 3.24
C ARG A 89 -4.46 1.53 1.78
N VAL A 90 -3.42 2.19 1.30
CA VAL A 90 -3.00 2.14 -0.09
C VAL A 90 -1.70 1.37 -0.18
N TYR A 91 -1.75 0.25 -0.87
CA TYR A 91 -0.57 -0.49 -1.27
C TYR A 91 -0.06 0.09 -2.57
N TYR A 92 1.22 0.41 -2.57
CA TYR A 92 1.86 1.07 -3.69
C TYR A 92 3.21 0.48 -4.00
N THR A 93 3.63 0.65 -5.25
CA THR A 93 5.00 0.43 -5.68
C THR A 93 5.71 1.78 -5.80
N PRO A 94 6.86 1.97 -5.15
CA PRO A 94 7.68 3.15 -5.38
C PRO A 94 8.31 3.08 -6.78
N ALA A 95 7.95 4.02 -7.64
CA ALA A 95 8.51 4.18 -8.98
C ALA A 95 9.20 5.55 -9.06
N GLY A 96 10.50 5.57 -8.73
CA GLY A 96 11.25 6.82 -8.58
C GLY A 96 10.68 7.68 -7.45
N GLU A 97 10.25 8.90 -7.78
CA GLU A 97 9.60 9.83 -6.85
C GLU A 97 8.08 9.62 -6.74
N THR A 98 7.50 8.80 -7.62
CA THR A 98 6.05 8.56 -7.64
C THR A 98 5.68 7.30 -6.87
N LYS A 99 4.52 7.36 -6.19
CA LYS A 99 3.91 6.20 -5.52
C LYS A 99 2.74 5.73 -6.36
N THR A 100 2.90 4.58 -7.00
CA THR A 100 1.89 4.01 -7.90
C THR A 100 1.04 3.00 -7.14
N ILE A 101 -0.27 3.23 -7.08
CA ILE A 101 -1.21 2.35 -6.40
C ILE A 101 -1.33 1.04 -7.16
N THR A 102 -1.29 -0.07 -6.42
CA THR A 102 -1.59 -1.42 -6.93
C THR A 102 -2.84 -1.99 -6.26
N LYS A 103 -3.06 -1.68 -4.99
CA LYS A 103 -4.22 -2.14 -4.23
C LYS A 103 -4.66 -1.08 -3.23
N VAL A 104 -5.97 -0.87 -3.12
CA VAL A 104 -6.57 -0.02 -2.08
C VAL A 104 -7.42 -0.90 -1.19
N GLU A 105 -7.15 -0.85 0.10
CA GLU A 105 -7.91 -1.50 1.14
C GLU A 105 -8.68 -0.44 1.92
N VAL A 106 -9.99 -0.61 2.07
CA VAL A 106 -10.84 0.27 2.89
C VAL A 106 -11.44 -0.50 4.05
N ASP A 107 -11.57 0.18 5.19
CA ASP A 107 -12.37 -0.30 6.31
C ASP A 107 -13.87 -0.21 5.94
N ASP A 108 -14.66 -1.21 6.37
CA ASP A 108 -16.11 -1.33 6.09
C ASP A 108 -16.92 -0.23 6.79
#